data_AF-K1PWW3-F1
#
_entry.id   AF-K1PWW3-F1
#
_cell.length_a   1.000
_cell.length_b   1.000
_cell.length_c   1.000
_cell.angle_alpha   90.00
_cell.angle_beta   90.00
_cell.angle_gamma   90.00
#
_symmetry.space_group_name_H-M   'P 1'
#
loop_
_entity.id
_entity.type
_entity.pdbx_description
1 polymer ?
#
loop_
_entity_poly.entity_id
_entity_poly.type
_entity_poly.pdbx_seq_one_letter_code
_entity_poly.pdbx_strand_id
1 'polypeptide(L)'
;MSLSAGFKGSPTGTPAVIIDCGTGYTKMGYAGNTEPQFIIPSAIAVKESASIGSRQAKGVEDLDFYIGDEAVNATGYSVKGLPPKYFLRC
;
A
#
# COMPACT_ATOMS: atom_id res chain seq x y z
N MET A 1 5.08 -18.22 -14.74
CA MET A 1 4.46 -19.07 -13.70
C MET A 1 3.05 -18.57 -13.51
N SER A 2 2.09 -19.28 -14.10
CA SER A 2 0.69 -18.86 -14.17
C SER A 2 0.03 -19.04 -12.79
N LEU A 3 -0.56 -17.98 -12.26
CA LEU A 3 -1.36 -17.95 -11.03
C LEU A 3 -2.71 -18.67 -11.20
N SER A 4 -2.71 -19.91 -11.70
CA SER A 4 -3.95 -20.65 -11.99
C SER A 4 -4.42 -21.58 -10.86
N ALA A 5 -3.91 -21.41 -9.63
CA ALA A 5 -4.31 -22.25 -8.50
C ALA A 5 -5.00 -21.42 -7.40
N GLY A 6 -6.34 -21.47 -7.35
CA GLY A 6 -7.03 -21.54 -6.06
C GLY A 6 -8.09 -20.51 -5.70
N PHE A 7 -8.33 -19.42 -6.45
CA PHE A 7 -9.41 -18.50 -6.07
C PHE A 7 -10.74 -18.91 -6.71
N LYS A 8 -11.54 -19.71 -5.99
CA LYS A 8 -12.97 -19.89 -6.29
C LYS A 8 -13.60 -18.51 -6.11
N GLY A 9 -14.09 -17.91 -7.20
CA GLY A 9 -14.61 -16.53 -7.25
C GLY A 9 -15.51 -16.19 -6.06
N SER A 10 -15.53 -14.91 -5.66
CA SER A 10 -16.24 -14.49 -4.45
C SER A 10 -17.73 -14.92 -4.50
N PRO A 11 -18.34 -15.24 -3.34
CA PRO A 11 -19.77 -15.57 -3.27
C PRO A 11 -20.69 -14.44 -3.79
N THR A 12 -20.16 -13.22 -3.87
CA THR A 12 -20.86 -11.99 -4.26
C THR A 12 -20.72 -11.66 -5.75
N GLY A 13 -19.98 -12.46 -6.53
CA GLY A 13 -19.75 -12.23 -7.96
C GLY A 13 -18.76 -11.11 -8.28
N THR A 14 -18.22 -10.43 -7.27
CA THR A 14 -17.17 -9.41 -7.42
C THR A 14 -15.79 -10.09 -7.49
N PRO A 15 -14.87 -9.64 -8.37
CA PRO A 15 -13.54 -10.22 -8.43
C PRO A 15 -12.76 -9.95 -7.13
N ALA A 16 -11.88 -10.87 -6.73
CA ALA A 16 -11.01 -10.67 -5.57
C ALA A 16 -10.11 -9.45 -5.77
N VAL A 17 -9.81 -8.73 -4.68
CA VAL A 17 -8.72 -7.76 -4.67
C VAL A 17 -7.42 -8.49 -4.37
N ILE A 18 -6.41 -8.25 -5.19
CA ILE A 18 -5.05 -8.77 -5.03
C ILE A 18 -4.15 -7.59 -4.63
N ILE A 19 -3.40 -7.75 -3.54
CA ILE A 19 -2.46 -6.75 -3.01
C ILE A 19 -1.11 -7.44 -2.80
N ASP A 20 -0.10 -7.00 -3.54
CA ASP A 20 1.29 -7.44 -3.43
C ASP A 20 2.10 -6.34 -2.74
N CYS A 21 2.38 -6.52 -1.44
CA CYS A 21 3.12 -5.58 -0.62
C CYS A 21 4.64 -5.78 -0.79
N GLY A 22 5.21 -5.20 -1.83
CA GLY A 22 6.66 -5.15 -2.02
C GLY A 22 7.33 -4.13 -1.09
N THR A 23 8.65 -4.24 -0.91
CA THR A 23 9.42 -3.27 -0.10
C THR A 23 9.57 -1.90 -0.78
N GLY A 24 9.57 -1.84 -2.11
CA GLY A 24 9.62 -0.60 -2.88
C GLY A 24 8.25 -0.13 -3.39
N TYR A 25 7.43 -1.07 -3.88
CA TYR A 25 6.13 -0.76 -4.46
C TYR A 25 5.06 -1.76 -4.02
N THR A 26 3.85 -1.25 -3.80
CA THR A 26 2.64 -2.04 -3.57
C THR A 26 1.86 -2.08 -4.87
N LYS A 27 1.56 -3.29 -5.35
CA LYS A 27 0.78 -3.51 -6.57
C LYS A 27 -0.60 -4.00 -6.18
N MET A 28 -1.64 -3.37 -6.75
CA MET A 28 -3.03 -3.67 -6.41
C MET A 28 -3.89 -3.78 -7.66
N GLY A 29 -4.86 -4.69 -7.63
CA GLY A 29 -5.85 -4.82 -8.69
C GLY A 29 -6.82 -5.96 -8.45
N TYR A 30 -7.77 -6.12 -9.35
CA TYR A 30 -8.72 -7.24 -9.31
C TYR A 30 -8.17 -8.51 -9.96
N ALA A 31 -8.51 -9.66 -9.38
CA ALA A 31 -8.20 -10.98 -9.93
C ALA A 31 -8.79 -11.13 -11.33
N GLY A 32 -7.99 -11.68 -12.26
CA GLY A 32 -8.37 -11.84 -13.67
C GLY A 32 -7.80 -10.78 -14.61
N ASN A 33 -7.34 -9.65 -14.08
CA ASN A 33 -6.61 -8.65 -14.87
C ASN A 33 -5.19 -9.15 -15.18
N THR A 34 -4.67 -8.78 -16.36
CA THR A 34 -3.28 -9.11 -16.77
C THR A 34 -2.24 -8.21 -16.10
N GLU A 35 -2.64 -7.02 -15.67
CA GLU A 35 -1.77 -6.01 -15.06
C GLU A 35 -2.43 -5.44 -13.79
N PRO A 36 -1.64 -4.99 -12.81
CA PRO A 36 -2.18 -4.28 -11.65
C PRO A 36 -2.82 -2.96 -12.08
N GLN A 37 -3.92 -2.58 -11.42
CA GLN A 37 -4.57 -1.29 -11.67
C GLN A 37 -3.83 -0.13 -10.99
N PHE A 38 -3.17 -0.41 -9.87
CA PHE A 38 -2.36 0.56 -9.15
C PHE A 38 -1.00 -0.03 -8.81
N ILE A 39 0.04 0.77 -9.02
CA ILE A 39 1.38 0.52 -8.53
C ILE A 39 1.79 1.80 -7.81
N ILE A 40 1.83 1.76 -6.48
CA ILE A 40 2.19 2.91 -5.65
C ILE A 40 3.45 2.61 -4.86
N PRO A 41 4.29 3.62 -4.53
CA PRO A 41 5.37 3.42 -3.59
C PRO A 41 4.87 2.80 -2.28
N SER A 42 5.60 1.82 -1.75
CA SER A 42 5.33 1.25 -0.42
C SER A 42 5.85 2.20 0.66
N ALA A 43 5.23 3.37 0.75
CA ALA A 43 5.58 4.44 1.67
C ALA A 43 4.33 4.96 2.38
N ILE A 44 4.51 5.36 3.64
CA ILE A 44 3.52 6.02 4.47
C ILE A 44 4.14 7.26 5.11
N ALA A 45 3.44 8.39 5.12
CA ALA A 45 3.87 9.61 5.77
C ALA A 45 2.95 9.87 6.96
N VAL A 46 3.53 9.96 8.17
CA VAL A 46 2.77 10.18 9.42
C VAL A 46 3.32 11.38 10.17
N LYS A 47 2.48 12.07 10.95
CA LYS A 47 2.98 13.06 11.92
C LYS A 47 3.76 12.35 13.02
N GLU A 48 4.82 12.97 13.52
CA GLU A 48 5.65 12.40 14.61
C GLU A 48 4.85 12.16 15.89
N SER A 49 3.80 12.95 16.13
CA SER A 49 2.87 12.77 17.25
C SER A 49 1.95 11.56 17.09
N ALA A 50 1.73 11.08 15.87
CA ALA A 50 0.88 9.93 15.59
C ALA A 50 1.67 8.63 15.83
N SER A 51 1.43 8.01 16.98
CA SER A 51 2.01 6.72 17.31
C SER A 51 1.36 5.61 16.47
N ILE A 52 2.03 5.22 15.37
CA ILE A 52 1.61 4.09 14.53
C ILE A 52 1.62 2.80 15.36
N GLY A 53 0.45 2.19 15.56
CA GLY A 53 0.31 0.85 16.14
C GLY A 53 0.00 0.81 17.64
N SER A 54 0.04 1.94 18.35
CA SER A 54 -0.59 2.02 19.67
C SER A 54 -2.08 2.28 19.48
N ARG A 55 -2.93 1.31 19.84
CA ARG A 55 -4.41 1.43 19.86
C ARG A 55 -4.95 2.49 20.84
N GLN A 56 -4.11 3.40 21.32
CA GLN A 56 -4.38 4.43 22.32
C GLN A 56 -4.35 5.86 21.75
N ALA A 57 -4.38 6.03 20.42
CA ALA A 57 -4.69 7.32 19.84
C ALA A 57 -6.14 7.69 20.23
N LYS A 58 -6.31 8.56 21.22
CA LYS A 58 -7.61 9.14 21.56
C LYS A 58 -7.87 10.24 20.54
N GLY A 59 -8.62 9.96 19.48
CA GLY A 59 -9.03 10.97 18.50
C GLY A 59 -8.91 10.50 17.05
N VAL A 60 -8.63 11.44 16.16
CA VAL A 60 -8.49 11.24 14.70
C VAL A 60 -7.06 11.44 14.19
N GLU A 61 -6.10 11.58 15.10
CA GLU A 61 -4.69 11.87 14.76
C GLU A 61 -4.01 10.71 14.03
N ASP A 62 -4.47 9.48 14.24
CA ASP A 62 -4.03 8.28 13.52
C ASP A 62 -4.59 8.19 12.10
N LEU A 63 -5.56 9.03 11.74
CA LEU A 63 -6.14 9.13 10.39
C LEU A 63 -5.45 10.19 9.52
N ASP A 64 -4.57 11.02 10.10
CA ASP A 64 -3.80 12.05 9.40
C ASP A 64 -2.49 11.48 8.86
N PHE A 65 -2.57 10.76 7.74
CA PHE A 65 -1.43 10.18 7.04
C PHE A 65 -1.63 10.17 5.52
N TYR A 66 -0.52 10.08 4.79
CA TYR A 66 -0.51 9.85 3.33
C TYR A 66 0.12 8.50 3.02
N ILE A 67 -0.18 7.93 1.85
CA ILE A 67 0.48 6.73 1.31
C ILE A 67 0.95 6.97 -0.13
N GLY A 68 1.79 6.09 -0.67
CA GLY A 68 2.16 6.12 -2.08
C GLY A 68 2.95 7.39 -2.45
N ASP A 69 2.66 7.95 -3.62
CA ASP A 69 3.34 9.15 -4.12
C ASP A 69 3.06 10.39 -3.26
N GLU A 70 1.87 10.47 -2.67
CA GLU A 70 1.50 11.55 -1.75
C GLU A 70 2.35 11.49 -0.48
N ALA A 71 2.64 10.30 0.04
CA ALA A 71 3.54 10.14 1.18
C ALA A 71 4.96 10.61 0.87
N VAL A 72 5.47 10.28 -0.32
CA VAL A 72 6.83 10.67 -0.73
C VAL A 72 6.96 12.19 -0.87
N ASN A 73 5.89 12.87 -1.27
CA ASN A 73 5.86 14.31 -1.49
C ASN A 73 5.32 15.11 -0.30
N ALA A 74 4.90 14.46 0.78
CA ALA A 74 4.33 15.11 1.95
C ALA A 74 5.40 15.93 2.72
N THR A 75 5.11 17.20 2.96
CA THR A 75 5.96 18.10 3.76
C THR A 75 5.47 18.15 5.20
N GLY A 76 6.38 18.08 6.18
CA GLY A 76 6.03 18.14 7.61
C GLY A 76 5.52 16.81 8.19
N TYR A 77 5.70 15.71 7.46
CA TYR A 77 5.43 14.34 7.90
C TYR A 77 6.71 13.52 7.86
N SER A 78 6.79 12.53 8.74
CA SER A 78 7.85 11.54 8.77
C SER A 78 7.49 10.38 7.86
N VAL A 79 8.21 10.27 6.74
CA VAL A 79 8.00 9.24 5.72
C VAL A 79 8.71 7.96 6.13
N LYS A 80 7.95 6.85 6.20
CA LYS A 80 8.45 5.49 6.41
C LYS A 80 8.25 4.68 5.14
N GLY A 81 9.31 4.02 4.68
CA GLY A 81 9.31 3.24 3.44
C GLY A 81 10.67 3.37 2.74
N LEU A 82 10.98 2.45 1.83
CA LEU A 82 12.19 2.58 1.02
C LEU A 82 11.92 3.59 -0.11
N PRO A 83 12.77 4.62 -0.28
CA PRO A 83 12.63 5.51 -1.41
C PRO A 83 12.78 4.75 -2.73
N PRO A 84 12.02 5.09 -3.78
CA PRO A 84 12.06 4.39 -5.07
C PRO A 84 13.45 4.38 -5.73
N LYS A 85 14.33 5.32 -5.33
CA LYS A 85 15.75 5.41 -5.72
C LYS A 85 16.64 4.27 -5.22
N TYR A 86 16.20 3.44 -4.28
CA TYR A 86 16.98 2.30 -3.77
C TYR A 86 16.60 0.95 -4.40
N PHE A 87 15.70 0.94 -5.39
CA PHE A 87 15.29 -0.29 -6.05
C PHE A 87 16.03 -0.47 -7.37
N LEU A 88 16.90 -1.49 -7.42
CA LEU A 88 17.45 -1.99 -8.68
C LEU A 88 16.26 -2.52 -9.50
N ARG A 89 16.04 -1.99 -10.72
CA ARG A 89 15.21 -2.67 -11.72
C ARG A 89 15.76 -4.09 -11.86
N CYS A 90 15.02 -5.09 -11.41
CA CYS A 90 15.18 -6.44 -11.92
C CYS A 90 14.52 -6.49 -13.30
#